data_AF-A0A5J5B8Y0-F1
#
_entry.id   AF-A0A5J5B8Y0-F1
#
_cell.length_a   1.000
_cell.length_b   1.000
_cell.length_c   1.000
_cell.angle_alpha   90.00
_cell.angle_beta   90.00
_cell.angle_gamma   90.00
#
_symmetry.space_group_name_H-M   'P 1'
#
loop_
_entity.id
_entity.type
_entity.pdbx_description
1 polymer ?
#
loop_
_entity_poly.entity_id
_entity_poly.type
_entity_poly.pdbx_seq_one_letter_code
_entity_poly.pdbx_strand_id
1 'polypeptide(L)'
;MESAFASASAIGDQRQKIEQYKLILSSVIASNDITQAKKFIDYMLSDDVPLVVSRQLLQTFAQELGRLEPETQKEIAHYTLNQIQPRVVSFEEQVLIIREKLAELYESEQQWSKAAQMLSGIDLDSAMRVIDDTFRLSKCVQIARLYLEDDDAVNAEAFINKASFLVSNSQHEVLNLQVQGMLC
;
A
#
# COMPACT_ATOMS: atom_id res chain seq x y z
N MET A 1 19.23 9.74 -15.73
CA MET A 1 18.01 8.93 -15.53
C MET A 1 17.15 8.91 -16.79
N GLU A 2 16.84 10.05 -17.40
CA GLU A 2 16.11 10.10 -18.68
C GLU A 2 16.76 9.27 -19.81
N SER A 3 18.09 9.29 -19.91
CA SER A 3 18.83 8.44 -20.86
C SER A 3 18.67 6.94 -20.59
N ALA A 4 18.53 6.52 -19.32
CA ALA A 4 18.32 5.13 -18.95
C ALA A 4 16.88 4.68 -19.28
N PHE A 5 15.89 5.55 -19.07
CA PHE A 5 14.51 5.31 -19.48
C PHE A 5 14.37 5.20 -21.00
N ALA A 6 15.00 6.11 -21.75
CA ALA A 6 15.01 6.06 -23.21
C ALA A 6 15.69 4.78 -23.74
N SER A 7 16.77 4.34 -23.09
CA SER A 7 17.44 3.08 -23.46
C SER A 7 16.56 1.87 -23.18
N ALA A 8 15.85 1.84 -22.04
CA ALA A 8 14.93 0.76 -21.71
C ALA A 8 13.67 0.76 -22.60
N SER A 9 13.15 1.93 -22.97
CA SER A 9 11.97 2.07 -23.82
C SER A 9 12.22 1.60 -25.26
N ALA A 10 13.45 1.76 -25.77
CA ALA A 10 13.87 1.31 -27.10
C ALA A 10 13.99 -0.22 -27.24
N ILE A 11 13.97 -0.98 -26.14
CA ILE A 11 14.06 -2.44 -26.18
C ILE A 11 12.74 -3.03 -26.70
N GLY A 12 12.83 -3.75 -27.81
CA GLY A 12 11.70 -4.44 -28.44
C GLY A 12 11.24 -5.70 -27.70
N ASP A 13 12.17 -6.41 -27.04
CA ASP A 13 11.84 -7.58 -26.22
C ASP A 13 11.25 -7.16 -24.86
N GLN A 14 10.01 -7.56 -24.59
CA GLN A 14 9.29 -7.13 -23.38
C GLN A 14 9.94 -7.64 -22.09
N ARG A 15 10.51 -8.85 -22.10
CA ARG A 15 11.17 -9.43 -20.92
C ARG A 15 12.44 -8.67 -20.58
N GLN A 16 13.29 -8.43 -21.57
CA GLN A 16 14.52 -7.64 -21.39
C GLN A 16 14.20 -6.19 -20.99
N LYS A 17 13.15 -5.59 -21.56
CA LYS A 17 12.68 -4.26 -21.16
C LYS A 17 12.31 -4.21 -19.67
N ILE A 18 11.53 -5.18 -19.18
CA ILE A 18 11.15 -5.27 -17.76
C ILE A 18 12.38 -5.44 -16.87
N GLU A 19 13.31 -6.32 -17.25
CA GLU A 19 14.53 -6.54 -16.47
C GLU A 19 15.41 -5.28 -16.39
N GLN A 20 15.52 -4.51 -17.47
CA GLN A 20 16.23 -3.23 -17.43
C GLN A 20 15.56 -2.21 -16.51
N TYR A 21 14.23 -2.11 -16.54
CA TYR A 21 13.53 -1.24 -15.60
C TYR A 21 13.69 -1.70 -14.14
N LYS A 22 13.75 -3.00 -13.87
CA LYS A 22 14.05 -3.51 -12.52
C LYS A 22 15.44 -3.11 -12.06
N LEU A 23 16.45 -3.18 -12.93
CA LEU A 23 17.80 -2.72 -12.59
C LEU A 23 17.84 -1.23 -12.25
N ILE A 24 17.11 -0.41 -13.02
CA ILE A 24 16.96 1.02 -12.73
C ILE A 24 16.27 1.20 -11.37
N LEU A 25 15.16 0.51 -11.12
CA LEU A 25 14.46 0.53 -9.83
C LEU A 25 15.38 0.16 -8.66
N SER A 26 16.16 -0.92 -8.78
CA SER A 26 17.12 -1.32 -7.74
C SER A 26 18.15 -0.23 -7.46
N SER A 27 18.66 0.46 -8.50
CA SER A 27 19.58 1.58 -8.33
C SER A 27 18.92 2.79 -7.63
N VAL A 28 17.66 3.06 -7.95
CA VAL A 28 16.87 4.14 -7.34
C VAL A 28 16.64 3.87 -5.86
N ILE A 29 16.20 2.66 -5.50
CA ILE A 29 16.01 2.28 -4.10
C ILE A 29 17.32 2.34 -3.32
N ALA A 30 18.41 1.81 -3.89
CA ALA A 30 19.73 1.82 -3.24
C ALA A 30 20.28 3.25 -3.04
N SER A 31 19.90 4.20 -3.88
CA SER A 31 20.36 5.60 -3.78
C SER A 31 19.73 6.37 -2.62
N ASN A 32 18.56 5.93 -2.13
CA ASN A 32 17.74 6.67 -1.15
C ASN A 32 17.41 8.12 -1.58
N ASP A 33 17.53 8.43 -2.88
CA ASP A 33 17.31 9.76 -3.42
C ASP A 33 15.83 9.95 -3.80
N ILE A 34 15.14 10.78 -3.01
CA ILE A 34 13.72 11.11 -3.19
C ILE A 34 13.45 11.68 -4.59
N THR A 35 14.34 12.51 -5.12
CA THR A 35 14.14 13.14 -6.43
C THR A 35 14.18 12.09 -7.55
N GLN A 36 15.10 11.14 -7.42
CA GLN A 36 15.22 10.02 -8.35
C GLN A 36 14.04 9.07 -8.28
N ALA A 37 13.56 8.77 -7.07
CA ALA A 37 12.37 7.95 -6.88
C ALA A 37 11.11 8.59 -7.47
N LYS A 38 10.89 9.89 -7.22
CA LYS A 38 9.75 10.63 -7.80
C LYS A 38 9.78 10.60 -9.32
N LYS A 39 10.94 10.85 -9.94
CA LYS A 39 11.12 10.76 -11.41
C LYS A 39 10.81 9.37 -11.96
N PHE A 40 11.22 8.31 -11.24
CA PHE A 40 10.90 6.95 -11.63
C PHE A 40 9.38 6.70 -11.59
N ILE A 41 8.71 7.12 -10.51
CA ILE A 41 7.26 6.97 -10.34
C ILE A 41 6.50 7.72 -11.44
N ASP A 42 6.85 8.98 -11.71
CA ASP A 42 6.20 9.80 -12.74
C ASP A 42 6.33 9.15 -14.12
N TYR A 43 7.52 8.63 -14.45
CA TYR A 43 7.74 7.95 -15.72
C TYR A 43 6.98 6.62 -15.80
N MET A 44 6.94 5.83 -14.72
CA MET A 44 6.16 4.57 -14.68
C MET A 44 4.66 4.76 -14.81
N LEU A 45 4.13 5.90 -14.35
CA LEU A 45 2.71 6.24 -14.42
C LEU A 45 2.32 7.00 -15.69
N SER A 46 3.31 7.39 -16.50
CA SER A 46 3.10 8.02 -17.81
C SER A 46 2.50 7.04 -18.83
N ASP A 47 1.92 7.60 -19.89
CA ASP A 47 1.36 6.80 -20.98
C ASP A 47 2.43 6.20 -21.91
N ASP A 48 3.70 6.56 -21.72
CA ASP A 48 4.84 5.98 -22.45
C ASP A 48 5.14 4.54 -21.99
N VAL A 49 4.63 4.13 -20.83
CA VAL A 49 4.84 2.80 -20.25
C VAL A 49 3.54 1.99 -20.32
N PRO A 50 3.55 0.81 -20.98
CA PRO A 50 2.38 -0.06 -21.01
C PRO A 50 1.92 -0.45 -19.60
N LEU A 51 0.61 -0.41 -19.35
CA LEU A 51 0.02 -0.63 -18.02
C LEU A 51 0.51 -1.92 -17.34
N VAL A 52 0.68 -3.00 -18.09
CA VAL A 52 1.19 -4.29 -17.58
C VAL A 52 2.60 -4.14 -17.00
N VAL A 53 3.46 -3.38 -17.67
CA VAL A 53 4.83 -3.09 -17.23
C VAL A 53 4.81 -2.19 -16.01
N SER A 54 3.99 -1.13 -16.02
CA SER A 54 3.82 -0.22 -14.88
C SER A 54 3.36 -0.97 -13.62
N ARG A 55 2.34 -1.84 -13.73
CA ARG A 55 1.83 -2.65 -12.60
C ARG A 55 2.93 -3.53 -12.00
N GLN A 56 3.67 -4.24 -12.84
CA GLN A 56 4.72 -5.16 -12.37
C GLN A 56 5.87 -4.41 -11.66
N LEU A 57 6.29 -3.28 -12.23
CA LEU A 57 7.37 -2.48 -11.65
C LEU A 57 6.94 -1.75 -10.39
N LEU A 58 5.75 -1.18 -10.36
CA LEU A 58 5.20 -0.54 -9.15
C LEU A 58 4.92 -1.56 -8.04
N GLN A 59 4.57 -2.80 -8.38
CA GLN A 59 4.46 -3.87 -7.39
C GLN A 59 5.82 -4.22 -6.78
N THR A 60 6.87 -4.33 -7.62
CA THR A 60 8.23 -4.57 -7.15
C THR A 60 8.72 -3.39 -6.29
N PHE A 61 8.46 -2.16 -6.73
CA PHE A 61 8.75 -0.95 -5.96
C PHE A 61 8.06 -0.96 -4.60
N ALA A 62 6.75 -1.27 -4.56
CA ALA A 62 5.98 -1.34 -3.32
C ALA A 62 6.56 -2.39 -2.36
N GLN A 63 6.98 -3.56 -2.86
CA GLN A 63 7.62 -4.59 -2.03
C GLN A 63 8.97 -4.15 -1.45
N GLU A 64 9.73 -3.36 -2.20
CA GLU A 64 11.07 -2.91 -1.87
C GLU A 64 11.11 -1.60 -1.05
N LEU A 65 9.96 -0.93 -0.86
CA LEU A 65 9.85 0.34 -0.09
C LEU A 65 10.51 0.27 1.28
N GLY A 66 10.43 -0.89 1.96
CA GLY A 66 11.00 -1.08 3.30
C GLY A 66 12.54 -1.10 3.36
N ARG A 67 13.23 -1.00 2.23
CA ARG A 67 14.70 -0.86 2.17
C ARG A 67 15.15 0.61 2.23
N LEU A 68 14.22 1.54 2.08
CA LEU A 68 14.51 2.97 2.17
C LEU A 68 14.62 3.39 3.65
N GLU A 69 15.22 4.56 3.88
CA GLU A 69 15.23 5.14 5.22
C GLU A 69 13.80 5.57 5.59
N PRO A 70 13.38 5.50 6.86
CA PRO A 70 12.01 5.76 7.29
C PRO A 70 11.38 7.04 6.72
N GLU A 71 12.08 8.17 6.79
CA GLU A 71 11.55 9.45 6.28
C GLU A 71 11.44 9.46 4.74
N THR A 72 12.44 8.92 4.06
CA THR A 72 12.44 8.77 2.60
C THR A 72 11.32 7.83 2.14
N GLN A 73 11.11 6.71 2.85
CA GLN A 73 10.04 5.77 2.59
C GLN A 73 8.67 6.46 2.70
N LYS A 74 8.43 7.22 3.77
CA LYS A 74 7.18 7.96 3.97
C LYS A 74 6.93 8.94 2.83
N GLU A 75 7.91 9.77 2.51
CA GLU A 75 7.75 10.80 1.49
C GLU A 75 7.46 10.20 0.11
N ILE A 76 8.22 9.19 -0.30
CA ILE A 76 8.05 8.56 -1.61
C ILE A 76 6.74 7.77 -1.67
N ALA A 77 6.36 7.05 -0.60
CA ALA A 77 5.11 6.31 -0.57
C ALA A 77 3.89 7.23 -0.65
N HIS A 78 3.85 8.34 0.11
CA HIS A 78 2.79 9.35 -0.01
C HIS A 78 2.75 9.99 -1.39
N TYR A 79 3.91 10.33 -1.95
CA TYR A 79 3.98 10.83 -3.32
C TYR A 79 3.39 9.83 -4.32
N THR A 80 3.74 8.55 -4.19
CA THR A 80 3.25 7.48 -5.07
C THR A 80 1.73 7.34 -4.98
N LEU A 81 1.16 7.33 -3.77
CA LEU A 81 -0.29 7.27 -3.57
C LEU A 81 -1.01 8.45 -4.24
N ASN A 82 -0.46 9.66 -4.10
CA ASN A 82 -1.02 10.85 -4.73
C ASN A 82 -0.99 10.77 -6.26
N GLN A 83 0.11 10.30 -6.84
CA GLN A 83 0.24 10.18 -8.30
C GLN A 83 -0.61 9.05 -8.87
N ILE A 84 -0.83 7.97 -8.12
CA ILE A 84 -1.68 6.85 -8.54
C ILE A 84 -3.17 7.21 -8.47
N GLN A 85 -3.57 8.15 -7.61
CA GLN A 85 -4.97 8.46 -7.31
C GLN A 85 -5.89 8.62 -8.53
N PRO A 86 -5.50 9.31 -9.63
CA PRO A 86 -6.35 9.45 -10.82
C PRO A 86 -6.66 8.14 -11.54
N ARG A 87 -5.82 7.12 -11.34
CA ARG A 87 -5.90 5.79 -11.96
C ARG A 87 -5.95 4.67 -10.92
N VAL A 88 -6.41 4.96 -9.69
CA VAL A 88 -6.32 4.05 -8.52
C VAL A 88 -6.90 2.66 -8.79
N VAL A 89 -8.01 2.56 -9.52
CA VAL A 89 -8.67 1.30 -9.91
C VAL A 89 -7.73 0.40 -10.75
N SER A 90 -6.81 1.02 -11.50
CA SER A 90 -5.81 0.28 -12.27
C SER A 90 -4.66 -0.25 -11.41
N PHE A 91 -4.49 0.20 -10.17
CA PHE A 91 -3.32 -0.08 -9.33
C PHE A 91 -3.69 -0.48 -7.89
N GLU A 92 -4.88 -1.05 -7.67
CA GLU A 92 -5.40 -1.37 -6.33
C GLU A 92 -4.49 -2.31 -5.51
N GLU A 93 -3.76 -3.20 -6.18
CA GLU A 93 -2.81 -4.11 -5.54
C GLU A 93 -1.59 -3.35 -5.02
N GLN A 94 -1.02 -2.48 -5.85
CA GLN A 94 0.13 -1.65 -5.48
C GLN A 94 -0.24 -0.68 -4.35
N VAL A 95 -1.43 -0.06 -4.44
CA VAL A 95 -1.96 0.85 -3.40
C VAL A 95 -2.15 0.12 -2.07
N LEU A 96 -2.66 -1.12 -2.08
CA LEU A 96 -2.75 -1.93 -0.86
C LEU A 96 -1.37 -2.09 -0.21
N ILE A 97 -0.40 -2.61 -0.96
CA ILE A 97 0.93 -2.92 -0.41
C ILE A 97 1.60 -1.66 0.13
N ILE A 98 1.48 -0.53 -0.58
CA ILE A 98 2.06 0.75 -0.14
C ILE A 98 1.41 1.22 1.17
N ARG A 99 0.07 1.14 1.28
CA ARG A 99 -0.65 1.53 2.49
C ARG A 99 -0.33 0.62 3.68
N GLU A 100 -0.20 -0.68 3.46
CA GLU A 100 0.20 -1.63 4.51
C GLU A 100 1.61 -1.33 5.03
N LYS A 101 2.59 -1.11 4.14
CA LYS A 101 3.96 -0.76 4.56
C LYS A 101 4.05 0.59 5.26
N LEU A 102 3.27 1.58 4.83
CA LEU A 102 3.19 2.85 5.53
C LEU A 102 2.57 2.69 6.93
N ALA A 103 1.53 1.86 7.05
CA ALA A 103 0.92 1.57 8.34
C ALA A 103 1.91 0.88 9.29
N GLU A 104 2.60 -0.16 8.83
CA GLU A 104 3.66 -0.87 9.59
C GLU A 104 4.75 0.11 10.06
N LEU A 105 5.18 1.02 9.19
CA LEU A 105 6.20 2.01 9.54
C LEU A 105 5.69 3.00 10.60
N TYR A 106 4.49 3.56 10.44
CA TYR A 106 3.90 4.45 11.44
C TYR A 106 3.65 3.74 12.78
N GLU A 107 3.21 2.48 12.74
CA GLU A 107 3.01 1.64 13.93
C GLU A 107 4.33 1.41 14.67
N SER A 108 5.42 1.11 13.94
CA SER A 108 6.75 0.94 14.54
C SER A 108 7.29 2.20 15.22
N GLU A 109 6.78 3.37 14.83
CA GLU A 109 7.09 4.68 15.42
C GLU A 109 6.04 5.15 16.42
N GLN A 110 5.10 4.28 16.81
CA GLN A 110 4.01 4.58 17.74
C GLN A 110 3.10 5.73 17.27
N GLN A 111 3.04 5.99 15.96
CA GLN A 111 2.11 6.93 15.36
C GLN A 111 0.80 6.23 15.00
N TRP A 112 0.09 5.74 16.01
CA TRP A 112 -1.02 4.80 15.87
C TRP A 112 -2.16 5.33 14.99
N SER A 113 -2.61 6.57 15.22
CA SER A 113 -3.63 7.22 14.40
C SER A 113 -3.24 7.31 12.93
N LYS A 114 -1.97 7.59 12.62
CA LYS A 114 -1.50 7.64 11.22
C LYS A 114 -1.47 6.26 10.59
N ALA A 115 -1.05 5.24 11.34
CA ALA A 115 -1.11 3.85 10.87
C ALA A 115 -2.56 3.43 10.57
N ALA A 116 -3.49 3.76 11.47
CA ALA A 116 -4.92 3.50 11.30
C ALA A 116 -5.49 4.20 10.06
N GLN A 117 -5.12 5.46 9.82
CA GLN A 117 -5.52 6.23 8.64
C GLN A 117 -4.98 5.61 7.33
N MET A 118 -3.75 5.08 7.34
CA MET A 118 -3.19 4.41 6.15
C MET A 118 -4.01 3.19 5.77
N LEU A 119 -4.34 2.33 6.75
CA LEU A 119 -5.16 1.14 6.54
C LEU A 119 -6.62 1.46 6.20
N SER A 120 -7.18 2.51 6.81
CA SER A 120 -8.56 2.95 6.55
C SER A 120 -8.79 3.40 5.11
N GLY A 121 -7.74 3.83 4.40
CA GLY A 121 -7.80 4.21 3.00
C GLY A 121 -7.70 3.05 2.00
N ILE A 122 -7.64 1.80 2.47
CA ILE A 122 -7.73 0.62 1.61
C ILE A 122 -9.19 0.41 1.22
N ASP A 123 -9.46 0.23 -0.07
CA ASP A 123 -10.77 -0.19 -0.54
C ASP A 123 -11.01 -1.67 -0.22
N LEU A 124 -11.70 -1.92 0.89
CA LEU A 124 -12.09 -3.26 1.36
C LEU A 124 -13.25 -3.86 0.56
N ASP A 125 -13.93 -3.07 -0.27
CA ASP A 125 -15.08 -3.49 -1.07
C ASP A 125 -14.73 -3.72 -2.55
N SER A 126 -13.44 -3.59 -2.92
CA SER A 126 -12.97 -3.84 -4.28
C SER A 126 -13.46 -5.21 -4.79
N ALA A 127 -14.23 -5.17 -5.87
CA ALA A 127 -14.76 -6.34 -6.57
C ALA A 127 -13.68 -7.14 -7.32
N MET A 128 -12.47 -6.59 -7.44
CA MET A 128 -11.38 -7.18 -8.23
C MET A 128 -10.58 -8.24 -7.45
N ARG A 129 -10.57 -8.14 -6.12
CA ARG A 129 -10.03 -9.18 -5.25
C ARG A 129 -11.20 -9.96 -4.67
N VAL A 130 -11.08 -11.29 -4.63
CA VAL A 130 -11.90 -12.08 -3.70
C VAL A 130 -11.38 -11.73 -2.30
N ILE A 131 -11.76 -10.56 -1.81
CA ILE A 131 -11.53 -10.16 -0.44
C ILE A 131 -12.50 -11.01 0.36
N ASP A 132 -12.00 -12.11 0.89
CA ASP A 132 -12.77 -12.94 1.81
C ASP A 132 -13.11 -12.11 3.05
N ASP A 133 -14.28 -12.36 3.64
CA ASP A 133 -14.76 -11.59 4.79
C ASP A 133 -13.77 -11.62 5.97
N THR A 134 -12.95 -12.67 6.03
CA THR A 134 -11.80 -12.81 6.93
C THR A 134 -10.78 -11.67 6.79
N PHE A 135 -10.43 -11.26 5.56
CA PHE A 135 -9.48 -10.17 5.35
C PHE A 135 -10.08 -8.82 5.78
N ARG A 136 -11.33 -8.55 5.39
CA ARG A 136 -12.04 -7.33 5.80
C ARG A 136 -12.13 -7.23 7.32
N LEU A 137 -12.51 -8.33 7.97
CA LEU A 137 -12.61 -8.43 9.41
C LEU A 137 -11.25 -8.17 10.08
N SER A 138 -10.20 -8.85 9.61
CA SER A 138 -8.84 -8.66 10.11
C SER A 138 -8.38 -7.20 10.04
N LYS A 139 -8.62 -6.52 8.90
CA LYS A 139 -8.29 -5.10 8.74
C LYS A 139 -9.13 -4.18 9.63
N CYS A 140 -10.43 -4.42 9.76
CA CYS A 140 -11.28 -3.63 10.65
C CYS A 140 -10.81 -3.75 12.11
N VAL A 141 -10.49 -4.96 12.56
CA VAL A 141 -9.97 -5.20 13.91
C VAL A 141 -8.60 -4.54 14.08
N GLN A 142 -7.70 -4.63 13.10
CA GLN A 142 -6.40 -3.96 13.15
C GLN A 142 -6.55 -2.44 13.27
N ILE A 143 -7.41 -1.82 12.47
CA ILE A 143 -7.66 -0.38 12.50
C ILE A 143 -8.25 0.05 13.85
N ALA A 144 -9.23 -0.69 14.37
CA ALA A 144 -9.82 -0.42 15.67
C ALA A 144 -8.77 -0.45 16.80
N ARG A 145 -7.90 -1.47 16.81
CA ARG A 145 -6.80 -1.56 17.79
C ARG A 145 -5.88 -0.35 17.72
N LEU A 146 -5.46 0.05 16.52
CA LEU A 146 -4.58 1.21 16.35
C LEU A 146 -5.22 2.51 16.86
N TYR A 147 -6.52 2.72 16.66
CA TYR A 147 -7.19 3.89 17.24
C TYR A 147 -7.30 3.81 18.78
N LEU A 148 -7.52 2.62 19.34
CA LEU A 148 -7.55 2.43 20.80
C LEU A 148 -6.20 2.71 21.47
N GLU A 149 -5.08 2.36 20.82
CA GLU A 149 -3.73 2.68 21.32
C GLU A 149 -3.45 4.19 21.39
N ASP A 150 -4.23 5.02 20.69
CA ASP A 150 -4.14 6.50 20.73
C ASP A 150 -5.31 7.14 21.50
N ASP A 151 -6.04 6.36 22.31
CA ASP A 151 -7.26 6.77 23.04
C ASP A 151 -8.38 7.35 22.14
N ASP A 152 -8.37 7.07 20.83
CA ASP A 152 -9.38 7.52 19.88
C ASP A 152 -10.55 6.52 19.78
N ALA A 153 -11.29 6.42 20.89
CA ALA A 153 -12.43 5.52 21.00
C ALA A 153 -13.51 5.78 19.94
N VAL A 154 -13.66 7.03 19.48
CA VAL A 154 -14.67 7.41 18.48
C VAL A 154 -14.38 6.76 17.14
N ASN A 155 -13.16 6.88 16.65
CA ASN A 155 -12.78 6.24 15.39
C ASN A 155 -12.66 4.72 15.55
N ALA A 156 -12.22 4.22 16.71
CA ALA A 156 -12.19 2.78 16.99
C ALA A 156 -13.59 2.14 16.90
N GLU A 157 -14.60 2.75 17.53
CA GLU A 157 -15.98 2.25 17.57
C GLU A 157 -16.56 2.08 16.15
N ALA A 158 -16.25 3.01 15.24
CA ALA A 158 -16.69 2.91 13.85
C ALA A 158 -16.19 1.63 13.16
N PHE A 159 -14.96 1.20 13.42
CA PHE A 159 -14.40 -0.03 12.85
C PHE A 159 -14.78 -1.29 13.62
N ILE A 160 -15.01 -1.20 14.93
CA ILE A 160 -15.59 -2.30 15.73
C ILE A 160 -16.99 -2.64 15.24
N ASN A 161 -17.82 -1.63 14.93
CA ASN A 161 -19.15 -1.83 14.38
C ASN A 161 -19.12 -2.50 13.00
N LYS A 162 -18.20 -2.09 12.12
CA LYS A 162 -17.97 -2.76 10.82
C LYS A 162 -17.52 -4.21 11.01
N ALA A 163 -16.59 -4.48 11.92
CA ALA A 163 -16.13 -5.82 12.24
C ALA A 163 -17.27 -6.70 12.77
N SER A 164 -18.11 -6.18 13.67
CA SER A 164 -19.24 -6.91 14.26
C SER A 164 -20.27 -7.36 13.22
N PHE A 165 -20.54 -6.53 12.21
CA PHE A 165 -21.41 -6.90 11.10
C PHE A 165 -20.84 -8.07 10.28
N LEU A 166 -19.52 -8.07 10.01
CA LEU A 166 -18.85 -9.15 9.31
C LEU A 166 -18.81 -10.44 10.14
N VAL A 167 -18.56 -10.32 11.45
CA VAL A 167 -18.60 -11.43 12.42
C VAL A 167 -19.95 -12.13 12.41
N SER A 168 -21.05 -11.39 12.41
CA SER A 168 -22.41 -11.96 12.41
C SER A 168 -22.70 -12.83 11.18
N ASN A 169 -21.91 -12.69 10.12
CA ASN A 169 -22.00 -13.45 8.89
C ASN A 169 -20.88 -14.52 8.74
N SER A 170 -19.94 -14.62 9.69
CA SER A 170 -18.72 -15.46 9.59
C SER A 170 -18.64 -16.54 10.68
N GLN A 171 -17.97 -17.67 10.40
CA GLN A 171 -17.82 -18.82 11.33
C GLN A 171 -16.52 -18.78 12.17
N HIS A 172 -15.79 -17.66 12.22
CA HIS A 172 -14.44 -17.59 12.82
C HIS A 172 -14.45 -17.15 14.31
N GLU A 173 -14.42 -18.12 15.24
CA GLU A 173 -14.48 -17.88 16.69
C GLU A 173 -13.39 -16.96 17.25
N VAL A 174 -12.14 -17.04 16.78
CA VAL A 174 -11.01 -16.27 17.37
C VAL A 174 -11.17 -14.76 17.13
N LEU A 175 -11.60 -14.36 15.92
CA LEU A 175 -11.83 -12.95 15.59
C LEU A 175 -13.09 -12.43 16.28
N ASN A 176 -14.12 -13.29 16.46
CA ASN A 176 -15.32 -12.95 17.23
C ASN A 176 -14.99 -12.62 18.69
N LEU A 177 -14.11 -13.40 19.32
CA LEU A 177 -13.67 -13.17 20.70
C LEU A 177 -12.87 -11.87 20.84
N GLN A 178 -12.04 -11.51 19.86
CA GLN A 178 -11.33 -10.22 19.87
C GLN A 178 -12.29 -9.05 19.76
N VAL A 179 -13.30 -9.12 18.88
CA VAL A 179 -14.33 -8.08 18.75
C VAL A 179 -15.16 -7.95 20.03
N GLN A 180 -15.57 -9.06 20.65
CA GLN A 180 -16.28 -9.05 21.93
C GLN A 180 -15.44 -8.47 23.07
N GLY A 181 -14.13 -8.74 23.10
CA GLY A 181 -13.22 -8.17 24.08
C GLY A 181 -13.02 -6.67 23.94
N MET A 182 -13.18 -6.11 22.74
CA MET A 182 -13.10 -4.65 22.50
C MET A 182 -14.41 -3.90 22.80
N LEU A 183 -15.53 -4.61 22.97
CA LEU A 183 -16.86 -4.03 23.25
C LEU A 183 -17.20 -3.98 24.75
N CYS A 184 -16.40 -4.60 25.61
CA CYS A 184 -16.59 -4.66 27.07
C CYS A 184 -15.70 -3.64 27.78
#